data_AF-A0ABD0A717-F1
#
_entry.id   AF-A0ABD0A717-F1
#
_cell.length_a   1.000
_cell.length_b   1.000
_cell.length_c   1.000
_cell.angle_alpha   90.00
_cell.angle_beta   90.00
_cell.angle_gamma   90.00
#
_symmetry.space_group_name_H-M   'P 1'
#
loop_
_entity.id
_entity.type
_entity.pdbx_description
1 polymer ?
#
loop_
_entity_poly.entity_id
_entity_poly.type
_entity_poly.pdbx_seq_one_letter_code
_entity_poly.pdbx_strand_id
1 'polypeptide(L)'
;MAACTRQTIYLAPSAKGYLYNAVTKEPLRNLEGYVSYASGNDPYNYVKTNNVGKFKTKPITYTYRINKPDYKNWNQPLIIFIEFQNYEPVVFQIDKFVQDQNAINPDKETTVNIGRVYLNPK
;
A
#
# COMPACT_ATOMS: atom_id res chain seq x y z
N MET A 1 -8.77 -37.90 1.78
CA MET A 1 -8.13 -36.83 0.99
C MET A 1 -7.94 -35.64 1.91
N ALA A 2 -6.73 -35.40 2.41
CA ALA A 2 -6.44 -34.21 3.21
C ALA A 2 -6.53 -33.00 2.29
N ALA A 3 -7.55 -32.15 2.50
CA ALA A 3 -7.65 -30.88 1.80
C ALA A 3 -6.41 -30.05 2.16
N CYS A 4 -5.52 -29.82 1.20
CA CYS A 4 -4.40 -28.90 1.39
C CYS A 4 -4.95 -27.50 1.65
N THR A 5 -4.92 -27.09 2.92
CA THR A 5 -5.32 -25.74 3.33
C THR A 5 -4.42 -24.73 2.63
N ARG A 6 -5.03 -23.76 1.94
CA ARG A 6 -4.28 -22.64 1.35
C ARG A 6 -3.70 -21.80 2.49
N GLN A 7 -2.42 -21.50 2.39
CA GLN A 7 -1.71 -20.62 3.31
C GLN A 7 -1.30 -19.35 2.58
N THR A 8 -1.31 -18.21 3.27
CA THR A 8 -1.00 -16.90 2.71
C THR A 8 0.17 -16.30 3.47
N ILE A 9 1.16 -15.78 2.74
CA ILE A 9 2.17 -14.87 3.29
C ILE A 9 1.93 -13.44 2.78
N TYR A 10 2.37 -12.49 3.57
CA TYR A 10 2.28 -11.05 3.34
C TYR A 10 3.67 -10.53 3.00
N LEU A 11 3.92 -10.31 1.71
CA LEU A 11 5.19 -9.83 1.17
C LEU A 11 5.35 -8.31 1.33
N ALA A 12 4.25 -7.58 1.43
CA ALA A 12 4.22 -6.17 1.78
C ALA A 12 2.99 -5.88 2.67
N PRO A 13 3.11 -4.99 3.67
CA PRO A 13 1.98 -4.61 4.50
C PRO A 13 0.97 -3.80 3.68
N SER A 14 -0.27 -3.67 4.15
CA SER A 14 -1.13 -2.59 3.65
C SER A 14 -0.62 -1.24 4.15
N ALA A 15 -0.93 -0.17 3.42
CA ALA A 15 -0.64 1.20 3.83
C ALA A 15 -1.94 1.98 3.96
N LYS A 16 -2.08 2.78 5.02
CA LYS A 16 -3.21 3.69 5.21
C LYS A 16 -2.71 5.11 5.44
N GLY A 17 -3.43 6.08 4.92
CA GLY A 17 -3.10 7.48 5.09
C GLY A 17 -4.25 8.38 4.69
N TYR A 18 -3.96 9.66 4.60
CA TYR A 18 -4.89 10.71 4.21
C TYR A 18 -4.27 11.55 3.10
N LEU A 19 -5.04 11.81 2.04
CA LEU A 19 -4.63 12.66 0.93
C LEU A 19 -5.21 14.07 1.10
N TYR A 20 -4.36 15.06 0.87
CA TYR A 20 -4.68 16.47 0.94
C TYR A 20 -4.17 17.20 -0.30
N ASN A 21 -4.89 18.24 -0.72
CA ASN A 21 -4.38 19.19 -1.70
C ASN A 21 -3.23 20.00 -1.08
N ALA A 22 -2.09 20.08 -1.76
CA ALA A 22 -0.92 20.78 -1.24
C ALA A 22 -1.11 22.30 -1.16
N VAL A 23 -1.97 22.89 -1.99
CA VAL A 23 -2.27 24.32 -2.04
C VAL A 23 -3.37 24.68 -1.03
N THR A 24 -4.56 24.10 -1.18
CA THR A 24 -5.72 24.46 -0.35
C THR A 24 -5.67 23.88 1.05
N LYS A 25 -4.81 22.87 1.28
CA LYS A 25 -4.74 22.07 2.52
C LYS A 25 -6.03 21.33 2.85
N GLU A 26 -6.97 21.25 1.91
CA GLU A 26 -8.21 20.50 2.06
C GLU A 26 -8.02 19.01 1.76
N PRO A 27 -8.78 18.12 2.41
CA PRO A 27 -8.72 16.69 2.10
C PRO A 27 -9.23 16.41 0.68
N LEU A 28 -8.58 15.48 -0.02
CA LEU A 28 -9.04 14.99 -1.32
C LEU A 28 -10.16 13.97 -1.11
N ARG A 29 -11.41 14.42 -1.09
CA ARG A 29 -12.58 13.61 -0.71
C ARG A 29 -13.16 12.84 -1.89
N ASN A 30 -13.53 11.58 -1.67
CA ASN A 30 -14.23 10.73 -2.65
C ASN A 30 -13.52 10.64 -4.01
N LEU A 31 -12.19 10.83 -4.01
CA LEU A 31 -11.38 10.91 -5.19
C LEU A 31 -10.83 9.53 -5.52
N GLU A 32 -10.81 9.22 -6.81
CA GLU A 32 -10.38 7.94 -7.35
C GLU A 32 -9.00 8.07 -8.00
N GLY A 33 -8.16 7.07 -7.78
CA GLY A 33 -6.79 7.03 -8.28
C GLY A 33 -6.09 5.75 -7.89
N TYR A 34 -4.76 5.74 -7.99
CA TYR A 34 -3.92 4.58 -7.74
C TYR A 34 -3.02 4.84 -6.54
N VAL A 35 -3.00 3.88 -5.60
CA VAL A 35 -2.00 3.86 -4.53
C VAL A 35 -1.52 2.44 -4.32
N SER A 36 -0.25 2.15 -4.64
CA SER A 36 0.25 0.78 -4.52
C SER A 36 1.77 0.65 -4.49
N TYR A 37 2.24 -0.58 -4.26
CA TYR A 37 3.65 -0.95 -4.30
C TYR A 37 4.20 -1.21 -5.71
N ALA A 38 3.36 -1.08 -6.74
CA ALA A 38 3.75 -1.26 -8.13
C ALA A 38 3.42 -0.01 -8.94
N SER A 39 4.30 0.36 -9.86
CA SER A 39 3.97 1.37 -10.86
C SER A 39 3.00 0.78 -11.89
N GLY A 40 1.86 1.44 -12.13
CA GLY A 40 0.92 1.07 -13.20
C GLY A 40 -0.54 1.00 -12.77
N ASN A 41 -1.42 1.09 -13.78
CA ASN A 41 -2.88 1.19 -13.64
C ASN A 41 -3.56 -0.18 -13.48
N ASP A 42 -3.02 -1.04 -12.62
CA ASP A 42 -3.69 -2.30 -12.28
C ASP A 42 -4.96 -2.00 -11.46
N PRO A 43 -6.15 -2.52 -11.83
CA PRO A 43 -7.36 -2.38 -11.04
C PRO A 43 -7.22 -2.83 -9.58
N TYR A 44 -6.30 -3.76 -9.28
CA TYR A 44 -5.96 -4.18 -7.93
C TYR A 44 -5.46 -3.01 -7.06
N ASN A 45 -4.75 -2.07 -7.68
CA ASN A 45 -4.07 -0.90 -7.08
C ASN A 45 -4.97 0.33 -6.96
N TYR A 46 -6.19 0.25 -7.52
CA TYR A 46 -7.14 1.33 -7.50
C TYR A 46 -7.69 1.56 -6.09
N VAL A 47 -7.74 2.81 -5.67
CA VAL A 47 -8.30 3.23 -4.38
C VAL A 47 -9.25 4.41 -4.59
N LYS A 48 -10.26 4.45 -3.73
CA LYS A 48 -11.14 5.62 -3.56
C LYS A 48 -10.95 6.18 -2.17
N THR A 49 -10.62 7.46 -2.07
CA THR A 49 -10.59 8.12 -0.76
C THR A 49 -11.99 8.28 -0.20
N ASN A 50 -12.14 8.29 1.11
CA ASN A 50 -13.45 8.57 1.73
C ASN A 50 -13.72 10.09 1.85
N ASN A 51 -14.80 10.44 2.55
CA ASN A 51 -15.21 11.84 2.81
C ASN A 51 -14.22 12.67 3.64
N VAL A 52 -13.16 12.08 4.20
CA VAL A 52 -12.08 12.78 4.92
C VAL A 52 -10.72 12.58 4.25
N GLY A 53 -10.69 12.09 3.01
CA GLY A 53 -9.46 11.87 2.24
C GLY A 53 -8.67 10.63 2.64
N LYS A 54 -9.23 9.75 3.47
CA LYS A 54 -8.56 8.52 3.93
C LYS A 54 -8.54 7.47 2.82
N PHE A 55 -7.42 6.78 2.67
CA PHE A 55 -7.26 5.61 1.80
C PHE A 55 -6.61 4.43 2.54
N LYS A 56 -6.73 3.23 1.97
CA LYS A 56 -6.00 2.03 2.38
C LYS A 56 -5.62 1.23 1.14
N THR A 57 -4.34 0.88 0.99
CA THR A 57 -3.86 -0.04 -0.06
C THR A 57 -4.10 -1.48 0.36
N LYS A 58 -4.10 -2.39 -0.62
CA LYS A 58 -4.05 -3.83 -0.34
C LYS A 58 -2.60 -4.25 -0.04
N PRO A 59 -2.38 -5.24 0.84
CA PRO A 59 -1.06 -5.84 1.00
C PRO A 59 -0.64 -6.61 -0.25
N ILE A 60 0.65 -6.81 -0.47
CA ILE A 60 1.11 -7.82 -1.45
C ILE A 60 1.09 -9.17 -0.74
N THR A 61 0.37 -10.13 -1.30
CA THR A 61 0.26 -11.48 -0.73
C THR A 61 0.67 -12.56 -1.72
N TYR A 62 1.14 -13.68 -1.19
CA TYR A 62 1.41 -14.89 -1.96
C TYR A 62 0.71 -16.08 -1.30
N THR A 63 -0.06 -16.83 -2.10
CA THR A 63 -0.82 -17.99 -1.61
C THR A 63 -0.15 -19.28 -2.07
N TYR A 64 0.10 -20.21 -1.14
CA TYR A 64 0.68 -21.52 -1.42
C TYR A 64 -0.14 -22.65 -0.78
N ARG A 65 0.13 -23.89 -1.17
CA ARG A 65 -0.60 -25.08 -0.68
C ARG A 65 0.28 -26.17 -0.09
N ILE A 66 1.52 -26.30 -0.56
CA ILE A 66 2.38 -27.44 -0.22
C ILE A 66 3.71 -26.92 0.35
N ASN A 67 4.48 -26.19 -0.46
CA ASN A 67 5.78 -25.66 -0.02
C ASN A 67 5.65 -24.17 0.29
N LYS A 68 6.03 -23.77 1.52
CA LYS A 68 6.23 -22.35 1.84
C LYS A 68 7.37 -21.84 0.97
N PRO A 69 7.16 -20.77 0.18
CA PRO A 69 8.24 -20.22 -0.63
C PRO A 69 9.33 -19.68 0.30
N ASP A 70 10.60 -19.81 -0.09
CA ASP A 70 11.68 -19.13 0.60
C ASP A 70 11.66 -17.64 0.23
N TYR A 71 11.16 -16.82 1.15
CA TYR A 71 11.09 -15.37 1.00
C TYR A 71 12.25 -14.67 1.72
N LYS A 72 13.28 -15.38 2.21
CA LYS A 72 14.49 -14.75 2.79
C LYS A 72 15.18 -13.82 1.78
N ASN A 73 15.02 -14.09 0.48
CA ASN A 73 15.55 -13.27 -0.61
C ASN A 73 14.55 -12.21 -1.10
N TRP A 74 13.34 -12.13 -0.53
CA TRP A 74 12.39 -11.05 -0.81
C TRP A 74 12.83 -9.78 -0.06
N ASN A 75 13.83 -9.11 -0.63
CA ASN A 75 14.39 -7.85 -0.11
C ASN A 75 14.15 -6.71 -1.11
N GLN A 76 12.90 -6.56 -1.57
CA GLN A 76 12.56 -5.45 -2.45
C GLN A 76 12.25 -4.19 -1.62
N PRO A 77 12.76 -3.01 -2.02
CA PRO A 77 12.37 -1.77 -1.38
C PRO A 77 10.86 -1.58 -1.56
N LEU A 78 10.16 -1.45 -0.44
CA LEU A 78 8.72 -1.24 -0.42
C LEU A 78 8.41 0.23 -0.76
N ILE A 79 8.30 0.51 -2.06
CA ILE A 79 8.03 1.84 -2.61
C ILE A 79 6.53 1.98 -2.85
N ILE A 80 5.91 3.05 -2.34
CA ILE A 80 4.52 3.40 -2.66
C ILE A 80 4.51 4.44 -3.77
N PHE A 81 3.71 4.18 -4.80
CA PHE A 81 3.34 5.11 -5.86
C PHE A 81 1.92 5.63 -5.60
N ILE A 82 1.73 6.94 -5.63
CA ILE A 82 0.44 7.62 -5.51
C ILE A 82 0.20 8.43 -6.77
N GLU A 83 -0.88 8.13 -7.48
CA GLU A 83 -1.25 8.81 -8.72
C GLU A 83 -2.76 9.09 -8.76
N PHE A 84 -3.12 10.36 -8.90
CA PHE A 84 -4.49 10.81 -9.01
C PHE A 84 -4.62 11.79 -10.17
N GLN A 85 -5.76 11.77 -10.85
CA GLN A 85 -6.01 12.69 -11.97
C GLN A 85 -5.90 14.14 -11.49
N ASN A 86 -5.24 14.99 -12.29
CA ASN A 86 -4.98 16.41 -12.00
C ASN A 86 -4.01 16.69 -10.84
N TYR A 87 -3.27 15.69 -10.37
CA TYR A 87 -2.23 15.85 -9.35
C TYR A 87 -0.88 15.27 -9.81
N GLU A 88 0.21 15.88 -9.37
CA GLU A 88 1.55 15.32 -9.56
C GLU A 88 1.70 13.98 -8.83
N PRO A 89 2.29 12.95 -9.46
CA PRO A 89 2.54 11.68 -8.79
C PRO A 89 3.52 11.83 -7.63
N VAL A 90 3.29 11.07 -6.56
CA VAL A 90 4.17 11.04 -5.39
C VAL A 90 4.70 9.62 -5.20
N VAL A 91 6.01 9.51 -4.94
CA VAL A 91 6.70 8.23 -4.75
C VAL A 91 7.58 8.29 -3.51
N PHE A 92 7.48 7.30 -2.64
CA PHE A 92 8.36 7.20 -1.46
C PHE A 92 8.49 5.75 -0.96
N GLN A 93 9.58 5.47 -0.25
CA GLN A 93 9.78 4.22 0.46
C GLN A 93 9.02 4.23 1.80
N ILE A 94 8.41 3.10 2.15
CA ILE A 94 7.58 2.96 3.34
C ILE A 94 8.39 2.81 4.64
N ASP A 95 9.67 2.46 4.52
CA ASP A 95 10.63 2.35 5.62
C ASP A 95 10.70 3.63 6.47
N LYS A 96 10.50 4.80 5.86
CA LYS A 96 10.37 6.10 6.53
C LYS A 96 9.24 6.17 7.57
N PHE A 97 8.26 5.27 7.48
CA PHE A 97 7.07 5.24 8.35
C PHE A 97 7.06 4.03 9.29
N VAL A 98 8.07 3.16 9.20
CA VAL A 98 8.18 1.93 9.99
C VAL A 98 9.36 2.11 10.95
N GLN A 99 9.07 2.47 12.20
CA GLN A 99 10.12 2.67 13.23
C GLN A 99 10.84 1.37 13.61
N ASP A 100 10.19 0.22 13.45
CA ASP A 100 10.77 -1.11 13.68
C ASP A 100 10.48 -2.01 12.46
N GLN A 101 11.52 -2.30 11.68
CA GLN A 101 11.41 -3.17 10.50
C GLN A 101 10.99 -4.60 10.88
N ASN A 102 11.22 -5.04 12.12
CA ASN A 102 10.77 -6.34 12.62
C ASN A 102 9.25 -6.41 12.87
N ALA A 103 8.55 -5.27 12.86
CA ALA A 103 7.10 -5.22 12.98
C ALA A 103 6.37 -5.75 11.73
N ILE A 104 7.05 -5.84 10.58
CA ILE A 104 6.48 -6.42 9.37
C ILE A 104 6.61 -7.95 9.47
N ASN A 105 5.56 -8.59 9.94
CA ASN A 105 5.49 -10.05 10.02
C ASN A 105 4.91 -10.64 8.72
N PRO A 106 5.65 -11.42 7.94
CA PRO A 106 5.15 -12.00 6.69
C PRO A 106 4.08 -13.08 6.89
N ASP A 107 3.89 -13.59 8.11
CA ASP A 107 2.82 -14.54 8.44
C ASP A 107 1.53 -13.84 8.92
N LYS A 108 1.51 -12.51 9.03
CA LYS A 108 0.34 -11.73 9.47
C LYS A 108 0.14 -10.45 8.67
N GLU A 109 -1.11 -10.14 8.32
CA GLU A 109 -1.38 -8.83 7.71
C GLU A 109 -0.97 -7.72 8.69
N THR A 110 -0.11 -6.84 8.21
CA THR A 110 0.29 -5.63 8.93
C THR A 110 -0.21 -4.42 8.13
N THR A 111 -0.60 -3.35 8.82
CA THR A 111 -0.95 -2.07 8.19
C THR A 111 -0.05 -0.96 8.69
N VAL A 112 0.66 -0.30 7.78
CA VAL A 112 1.49 0.88 8.08
C VAL A 112 0.66 2.15 7.96
N ASN A 113 0.79 3.06 8.92
CA ASN A 113 0.19 4.38 8.84
C ASN A 113 1.22 5.37 8.25
N ILE A 114 0.94 5.87 7.06
CA ILE A 114 1.82 6.83 6.36
C ILE A 114 1.41 8.29 6.57
N GLY A 115 0.45 8.54 7.46
CA GLY A 115 0.06 9.89 7.86
C GLY A 115 -0.65 10.66 6.76
N ARG A 116 -0.26 11.93 6.58
CA ARG A 116 -0.82 12.83 5.58
C ARG A 116 0.13 12.96 4.40
N VAL A 117 -0.38 12.78 3.20
CA VAL A 117 0.33 13.05 1.95
C VAL A 117 -0.34 14.23 1.27
N TYR A 118 0.46 15.22 0.91
CA TYR A 118 0.01 16.41 0.18
C TYR A 118 0.33 16.23 -1.30
N LEU A 119 -0.69 16.31 -2.16
CA LEU A 119 -0.54 16.20 -3.60
C LEU A 119 -0.58 17.60 -4.22
N ASN A 120 0.42 17.91 -5.05
CA ASN A 120 0.44 19.15 -5.82
C ASN A 120 -0.54 19.04 -7.00
N PRO A 121 -1.46 20.00 -7.19
CA PRO A 121 -2.25 20.08 -8.42
C PRO A 121 -1.35 20.28 -9.64
N LYS A 122 -1.73 19.71 -10.79
CA LYS A 122 -1.11 19.99 -12.09
C LYS A 122 -1.57 21.32 -12.68
#